data_AF-A0A5Y3XAT3-F1
#
_entry.id   AF-A0A5Y3XAT3-F1
#
_cell.length_a   1.000
_cell.length_b   1.000
_cell.length_c   1.000
_cell.angle_alpha   90.00
_cell.angle_beta   90.00
_cell.angle_gamma   90.00
#
_symmetry.space_group_name_H-M   'P 1'
#
loop_
_entity.id
_entity.type
_entity.pdbx_description
1 polymer ?
#
loop_
_entity_poly.entity_id
_entity_poly.type
_entity_poly.pdbx_seq_one_letter_code
_entity_poly.pdbx_strand_id
1 'polypeptide(L)'
;MRVLLAPMEGVLDALVRELLTEVNDYDLCITEFVRVVDQLLPVKVFHRICPELRNASRTPSGTPVRIQLLGQHPQWLAENAARAAALGSYGVDLNCGCPSKVVNGSGGGATLLKDPELIYQGAKAMRAAVPSHLPVTVKVRLGWDSGDRKFEIADAAQQAGASELVVHGRTKAQGYRAEHIDWQAIGEIRQRLTIPVIANGEIWDWQSAQICMATSGCDAVMIGRGALNIPNLSRVVKYNEPRMPWPEVVALLQKYTRLEKQGDTGLYHVARIKQWLGYLRKEYIEATELFQSIRALNRSSEIARAIQAIKI
;
A
#
# COMPACT_ATOMS: atom_id res chain seq x y z
N MET A 1 -11.73 -0.69 -15.12
CA MET A 1 -10.82 -1.35 -14.17
C MET A 1 -10.23 -0.31 -13.23
N ARG A 2 -10.32 -0.52 -11.90
CA ARG A 2 -9.65 0.31 -10.89
C ARG A 2 -8.33 -0.34 -10.46
N VAL A 3 -7.26 0.45 -10.33
CA VAL A 3 -5.94 0.02 -9.87
C VAL A 3 -5.49 0.91 -8.71
N LEU A 4 -5.33 0.30 -7.54
CA LEU A 4 -4.88 0.96 -6.32
C LEU A 4 -3.38 0.70 -6.11
N LEU A 5 -2.67 1.73 -5.64
CA LEU A 5 -1.30 1.58 -5.14
C LEU A 5 -1.35 1.16 -3.66
N ALA A 6 -0.76 0.01 -3.34
CA ALA A 6 -0.80 -0.59 -2.03
C ALA A 6 -0.04 0.23 -0.96
N PRO A 7 -0.41 0.12 0.32
CA PRO A 7 0.41 0.61 1.41
C PRO A 7 1.63 -0.28 1.59
N MET A 8 2.84 0.30 1.56
CA MET A 8 4.10 -0.41 1.81
C MET A 8 5.00 0.40 2.75
N GLU A 9 4.93 0.06 4.04
CA GLU A 9 5.79 0.64 5.09
C GLU A 9 7.27 0.52 4.70
N GLY A 10 7.99 1.63 4.85
CA GLY A 10 9.41 1.70 4.55
C GLY A 10 9.73 1.64 3.05
N VAL A 11 8.74 1.78 2.17
CA VAL A 11 8.92 1.76 0.71
C VAL A 11 8.14 2.90 0.04
N LEU A 12 6.81 2.86 0.09
CA LEU A 12 5.92 3.78 -0.65
C LEU A 12 5.52 4.98 0.19
N ASP A 13 6.51 5.76 0.60
CA ASP A 13 6.29 7.04 1.24
C ASP A 13 5.84 8.12 0.24
N ALA A 14 5.63 9.35 0.71
CA ALA A 14 5.13 10.44 -0.13
C ALA A 14 5.99 10.74 -1.37
N LEU A 15 7.32 10.59 -1.28
CA LEU A 15 8.22 10.88 -2.41
C LEU A 15 8.05 9.82 -3.51
N VAL A 16 7.97 8.54 -3.13
CA VAL A 16 7.74 7.48 -4.13
C VAL A 16 6.31 7.53 -4.68
N ARG A 17 5.31 7.91 -3.87
CA ARG A 17 3.96 8.16 -4.37
C ARG A 17 3.94 9.29 -5.39
N GLU A 18 4.61 10.41 -5.11
CA GLU A 18 4.76 11.52 -6.08
C GLU A 18 5.35 11.02 -7.40
N LEU A 19 6.49 10.34 -7.36
CA LEU A 19 7.17 9.83 -8.55
C LEU A 19 6.31 8.85 -9.35
N LEU A 20 5.71 7.87 -8.67
CA LEU A 20 4.93 6.84 -9.35
C LEU A 20 3.63 7.41 -9.92
N THR A 21 2.93 8.28 -9.18
CA THR A 21 1.64 8.84 -9.65
C THR A 21 1.77 9.86 -10.78
N GLU A 22 2.96 10.38 -11.05
CA GLU A 22 3.21 11.24 -12.23
C GLU A 22 3.25 10.43 -13.53
N VAL A 23 3.65 9.16 -13.46
CA VAL A 23 3.83 8.26 -14.63
C VAL A 23 2.81 7.13 -14.67
N ASN A 24 1.73 7.23 -13.89
CA ASN A 24 0.72 6.18 -13.74
C ASN A 24 -0.68 6.76 -13.61
N ASP A 25 -1.66 5.91 -13.91
CA ASP A 25 -3.09 6.16 -13.72
C ASP A 25 -3.61 5.38 -12.52
N TYR A 26 -3.01 5.57 -11.34
CA TYR A 26 -3.55 5.00 -10.10
C TYR A 26 -4.85 5.72 -9.71
N ASP A 27 -5.87 4.96 -9.34
CA ASP A 27 -7.15 5.54 -8.89
C ASP A 27 -7.10 6.03 -7.44
N LEU A 28 -6.22 5.42 -6.63
CA LEU A 28 -6.00 5.74 -5.22
C LEU A 28 -4.67 5.17 -4.74
N CYS A 29 -3.97 5.91 -3.88
CA CYS A 29 -2.85 5.41 -3.10
C CYS A 29 -3.22 5.30 -1.62
N ILE A 30 -2.71 4.28 -0.95
CA ILE A 30 -2.83 4.15 0.52
C ILE A 30 -1.47 4.49 1.15
N THR A 31 -1.48 5.26 2.24
CA THR A 31 -0.24 5.64 2.94
C THR A 31 0.42 4.45 3.63
N GLU A 32 1.68 4.62 4.04
CA GLU A 32 2.22 3.83 5.16
C GLU A 32 1.30 3.98 6.39
N PHE A 33 1.26 2.97 7.28
CA PHE A 33 0.30 3.00 8.38
C PHE A 33 0.67 4.02 9.46
N VAL A 34 -0.37 4.64 10.03
CA VAL A 34 -0.32 5.38 11.28
C VAL A 34 -0.60 4.39 12.42
N ARG A 35 0.39 4.16 13.28
CA ARG A 35 0.27 3.20 14.39
C ARG A 35 -0.52 3.81 15.55
N VAL A 36 -1.71 3.28 15.79
CA VAL A 36 -2.60 3.63 16.89
C VAL A 36 -2.50 2.55 17.97
N VAL A 37 -2.27 2.98 19.21
CA VAL A 37 -2.25 2.10 20.40
C VAL A 37 -3.39 2.55 21.31
N ASP A 38 -3.16 3.54 22.15
CA ASP A 38 -4.04 3.94 23.24
C ASP A 38 -4.14 5.47 23.42
N GLN A 39 -3.91 6.21 22.34
CA GLN A 39 -3.96 7.68 22.37
C GLN A 39 -4.38 8.28 21.02
N LEU A 40 -4.90 9.49 21.07
CA LEU A 40 -5.03 10.36 19.92
C LEU A 40 -3.66 10.90 19.50
N LEU A 41 -3.23 10.61 18.28
CA LEU A 41 -1.89 10.99 17.80
C LEU A 41 -1.85 12.46 17.40
N PRO A 42 -0.74 13.18 17.65
CA PRO A 42 -0.63 14.60 17.31
C PRO A 42 -0.65 14.82 15.80
N VAL A 43 -1.19 15.96 15.35
CA VAL A 43 -1.37 16.35 13.93
C VAL A 43 -0.09 16.18 13.10
N LYS A 44 1.09 16.48 13.68
CA LYS A 44 2.39 16.30 13.02
C LYS A 44 2.66 14.87 12.52
N VAL A 45 2.10 13.85 13.18
CA VAL A 45 2.26 12.45 12.76
C VAL A 45 1.54 12.21 11.43
N PHE A 46 0.30 12.71 11.30
CA PHE A 46 -0.50 12.59 10.08
C PHE A 46 0.15 13.33 8.92
N HIS A 47 0.59 14.58 9.12
CA HIS A 47 1.28 15.33 8.05
C HIS A 47 2.63 14.74 7.64
N ARG A 48 3.34 14.06 8.56
CA ARG A 48 4.61 13.40 8.23
C ARG A 48 4.38 12.17 7.35
N ILE A 49 3.33 11.39 7.61
CA ILE A 49 2.96 10.19 6.85
C ILE A 49 2.26 10.53 5.53
N CYS A 50 1.42 11.57 5.56
CA CYS A 50 0.61 12.05 4.45
C CYS A 50 0.77 13.58 4.28
N PRO A 51 1.90 14.06 3.72
CA PRO A 51 2.04 15.47 3.32
C PRO A 51 0.92 15.92 2.37
N GLU A 52 0.36 15.00 1.59
CA GLU A 52 -0.75 15.21 0.65
C GLU A 52 -2.02 15.76 1.30
N LEU A 53 -2.18 15.65 2.63
CA LEU A 53 -3.26 16.32 3.37
C LEU A 53 -3.26 17.84 3.15
N ARG A 54 -2.09 18.45 2.89
CA ARG A 54 -1.96 19.89 2.57
C ARG A 54 -2.37 20.22 1.13
N ASN A 55 -2.61 19.19 0.32
CA ASN A 55 -2.98 19.28 -1.08
C ASN A 55 -4.29 18.53 -1.34
N ALA A 56 -5.30 18.74 -0.46
CA ALA A 56 -6.61 18.10 -0.54
C ALA A 56 -6.55 16.57 -0.69
N SER A 57 -5.59 15.94 0.01
CA SER A 57 -5.33 14.50 -0.02
C SER A 57 -4.99 13.97 -1.41
N ARG A 58 -4.22 14.73 -2.19
CA ARG A 58 -3.74 14.33 -3.52
C ARG A 58 -2.23 14.47 -3.63
N THR A 59 -1.60 13.57 -4.38
CA THR A 59 -0.22 13.75 -4.82
C THR A 59 -0.09 15.00 -5.71
N PRO A 60 1.12 15.50 -6.00
CA PRO A 60 1.29 16.66 -6.88
C PRO A 60 0.68 16.49 -8.28
N SER A 61 0.62 15.27 -8.81
CA SER A 61 -0.03 14.95 -10.09
C SER A 61 -1.56 14.77 -9.98
N GLY A 62 -2.13 14.86 -8.78
CA GLY A 62 -3.58 14.85 -8.55
C GLY A 62 -4.18 13.51 -8.13
N THR A 63 -3.40 12.43 -8.01
CA THR A 63 -3.91 11.13 -7.56
C THR A 63 -4.36 11.19 -6.10
N PRO A 64 -5.59 10.76 -5.75
CA PRO A 64 -6.04 10.71 -4.37
C PRO A 64 -5.20 9.79 -3.49
N VAL A 65 -5.05 10.17 -2.21
CA VAL A 65 -4.36 9.42 -1.17
C VAL A 65 -5.29 9.21 0.01
N ARG A 66 -5.24 8.04 0.66
CA ARG A 66 -6.00 7.72 1.87
C ARG A 66 -5.08 7.25 2.98
N ILE A 67 -5.25 7.80 4.18
CA ILE A 67 -4.49 7.38 5.37
C ILE A 67 -4.92 5.98 5.81
N GLN A 68 -3.94 5.12 6.10
CA GLN A 68 -4.16 3.84 6.76
C GLN A 68 -3.84 3.93 8.25
N LEU A 69 -4.72 3.38 9.10
CA LEU A 69 -4.51 3.18 10.52
C LEU A 69 -4.14 1.71 10.79
N LEU A 70 -3.30 1.49 11.79
CA LEU A 70 -3.02 0.17 12.33
C LEU A 70 -3.20 0.23 13.85
N GLY A 71 -4.16 -0.52 14.38
CA GLY A 71 -4.48 -0.56 15.81
C GLY A 71 -5.57 -1.59 16.09
N GLN A 72 -6.02 -1.68 17.34
CA GLN A 72 -7.07 -2.62 17.75
C GLN A 72 -8.16 -1.99 18.64
N HIS A 73 -7.83 -0.93 19.38
CA HIS A 73 -8.75 -0.34 20.34
C HIS A 73 -9.78 0.55 19.64
N PRO A 74 -11.08 0.22 19.65
CA PRO A 74 -12.09 0.91 18.84
C PRO A 74 -12.17 2.41 19.09
N GLN A 75 -12.09 2.84 20.36
CA GLN A 75 -12.10 4.25 20.74
C GLN A 75 -10.96 5.02 20.04
N TRP A 76 -9.72 4.53 20.15
CA TRP A 76 -8.57 5.23 19.60
C TRP A 76 -8.50 5.16 18.09
N LEU A 77 -8.98 4.06 17.49
CA LEU A 77 -9.18 3.98 16.04
C LEU A 77 -10.17 5.04 15.55
N ALA A 78 -11.30 5.21 16.25
CA ALA A 78 -12.30 6.23 15.92
C ALA A 78 -11.76 7.66 16.03
N GLU A 79 -11.10 8.01 17.14
CA GLU A 79 -10.55 9.36 17.33
C GLU A 79 -9.47 9.70 16.28
N ASN A 80 -8.58 8.75 15.97
CA ASN A 80 -7.55 8.94 14.95
C ASN A 80 -8.13 8.94 13.52
N ALA A 81 -9.21 8.21 13.26
CA ALA A 81 -9.93 8.24 11.99
C ALA A 81 -10.64 9.58 11.76
N ALA A 82 -11.33 10.09 12.78
CA ALA A 82 -11.92 11.43 12.76
C ALA A 82 -10.87 12.51 12.51
N ARG A 83 -9.70 12.41 13.18
CA ARG A 83 -8.57 13.33 12.95
C ARG A 83 -8.04 13.24 11.51
N ALA A 84 -7.86 12.04 10.96
CA ALA A 84 -7.41 11.88 9.58
C ALA A 84 -8.39 12.54 8.59
N ALA A 85 -9.69 12.32 8.75
CA ALA A 85 -10.72 12.92 7.93
C ALA A 85 -10.78 14.45 8.08
N ALA A 86 -10.72 14.97 9.31
CA ALA A 86 -10.72 16.42 9.58
C ALA A 86 -9.48 17.13 9.01
N LEU A 87 -8.34 16.44 8.93
CA LEU A 87 -7.13 16.95 8.27
C LEU A 87 -7.18 16.84 6.73
N GLY A 88 -8.27 16.29 6.17
CA GLY A 88 -8.54 16.27 4.74
C GLY A 88 -8.34 14.92 4.05
N SER A 89 -8.00 13.84 4.76
CA SER A 89 -7.82 12.51 4.14
C SER A 89 -9.06 12.08 3.38
N TYR A 90 -8.90 11.51 2.17
CA TYR A 90 -10.01 10.97 1.38
C TYR A 90 -10.53 9.64 1.96
N GLY A 91 -11.23 9.76 3.09
CA GLY A 91 -11.59 8.64 3.94
C GLY A 91 -10.43 8.11 4.77
N VAL A 92 -10.55 6.87 5.24
CA VAL A 92 -9.53 6.18 6.06
C VAL A 92 -9.55 4.67 5.80
N ASP A 93 -8.41 4.02 5.91
CA ASP A 93 -8.25 2.56 5.77
C ASP A 93 -7.80 1.92 7.09
N LEU A 94 -8.26 0.69 7.38
CA LEU A 94 -7.84 -0.10 8.54
C LEU A 94 -6.95 -1.28 8.10
N ASN A 95 -5.76 -1.37 8.67
CA ASN A 95 -4.84 -2.46 8.45
C ASN A 95 -5.14 -3.68 9.35
N CYS A 96 -5.57 -4.77 8.74
CA CYS A 96 -5.76 -6.07 9.37
C CYS A 96 -4.83 -7.15 8.76
N GLY A 97 -3.82 -6.76 7.98
CA GLY A 97 -3.00 -7.70 7.18
C GLY A 97 -1.50 -7.68 7.46
N CYS A 98 -0.98 -6.67 8.16
CA CYS A 98 0.45 -6.52 8.42
C CYS A 98 0.98 -7.60 9.38
N PRO A 99 2.04 -8.35 9.01
CA PRO A 99 2.61 -9.40 9.85
C PRO A 99 3.67 -8.90 10.86
N SER A 100 3.95 -7.60 10.92
CA SER A 100 5.10 -7.03 11.65
C SER A 100 5.11 -7.41 13.13
N LYS A 101 6.26 -7.90 13.62
CA LYS A 101 6.45 -8.31 15.02
C LYS A 101 6.29 -7.13 16.00
N VAL A 102 6.60 -5.91 15.54
CA VAL A 102 6.46 -4.66 16.32
C VAL A 102 5.00 -4.40 16.70
N VAL A 103 4.06 -4.95 15.94
CA VAL A 103 2.62 -4.79 16.15
C VAL A 103 2.07 -5.82 17.15
N ASN A 104 2.60 -7.04 17.15
CA ASN A 104 2.03 -8.17 17.91
C ASN A 104 2.04 -7.97 19.44
N GLY A 105 2.93 -7.15 19.99
CA GLY A 105 3.01 -6.88 21.43
C GLY A 105 1.90 -5.96 21.97
N SER A 106 1.29 -5.14 21.11
CA SER A 106 0.19 -4.22 21.46
C SER A 106 -1.06 -4.48 20.59
N GLY A 107 -1.09 -5.61 19.89
CA GLY A 107 -2.11 -6.03 18.92
C GLY A 107 -2.30 -5.11 17.70
N GLY A 108 -3.20 -5.49 16.81
CA GLY A 108 -3.44 -4.85 15.50
C GLY A 108 -2.81 -5.61 14.32
N GLY A 109 -3.06 -5.14 13.09
CA GLY A 109 -2.58 -5.80 11.88
C GLY A 109 -3.13 -7.21 11.75
N ALA A 110 -2.29 -8.17 11.35
CA ALA A 110 -2.74 -9.55 11.14
C ALA A 110 -3.26 -10.25 12.41
N THR A 111 -2.93 -9.76 13.62
CA THR A 111 -3.43 -10.39 14.86
C THR A 111 -4.95 -10.33 14.96
N LEU A 112 -5.57 -9.31 14.36
CA LEU A 112 -7.02 -9.14 14.29
C LEU A 112 -7.71 -10.27 13.52
N LEU A 113 -6.99 -10.96 12.62
CA LEU A 113 -7.53 -12.09 11.85
C LEU A 113 -7.82 -13.31 12.75
N LYS A 114 -7.29 -13.33 13.98
CA LYS A 114 -7.59 -14.35 14.99
C LYS A 114 -8.87 -14.05 15.77
N ASP A 115 -9.45 -12.87 15.60
CA ASP A 115 -10.71 -12.49 16.23
C ASP A 115 -11.43 -11.41 15.38
N PRO A 116 -12.26 -11.82 14.39
CA PRO A 116 -13.06 -10.95 13.55
C PRO A 116 -13.94 -9.97 14.31
N GLU A 117 -14.31 -10.24 15.58
CA GLU A 117 -15.03 -9.29 16.41
C GLU A 117 -14.22 -8.00 16.61
N LEU A 118 -12.90 -8.10 16.74
CA LEU A 118 -12.02 -6.91 16.82
C LEU A 118 -12.02 -6.11 15.52
N ILE A 119 -12.15 -6.77 14.36
CA ILE A 119 -12.28 -6.11 13.06
C ILE A 119 -13.64 -5.39 13.00
N TYR A 120 -14.72 -6.06 13.42
CA TYR A 120 -16.06 -5.48 13.46
C TYR A 120 -16.09 -4.22 14.34
N GLN A 121 -15.65 -4.33 15.60
CA GLN A 121 -15.68 -3.22 16.55
C GLN A 121 -14.80 -2.05 16.10
N GLY A 122 -13.58 -2.33 15.63
CA GLY A 122 -12.65 -1.31 15.14
C GLY A 122 -13.20 -0.58 13.91
N ALA A 123 -13.63 -1.31 12.89
CA ALA A 123 -14.16 -0.73 11.67
C ALA A 123 -15.48 0.02 11.92
N LYS A 124 -16.35 -0.49 12.80
CA LYS A 124 -17.64 0.15 13.15
C LYS A 124 -17.41 1.48 13.86
N ALA A 125 -16.47 1.52 14.79
CA ALA A 125 -16.11 2.76 15.50
C ALA A 125 -15.50 3.79 14.53
N MET A 126 -14.61 3.37 13.63
CA MET A 126 -14.10 4.25 12.56
C MET A 126 -15.22 4.75 11.64
N ARG A 127 -16.15 3.88 11.25
CA ARG A 127 -17.27 4.23 10.38
C ARG A 127 -18.19 5.27 11.01
N ALA A 128 -18.49 5.14 12.30
CA ALA A 128 -19.30 6.10 13.05
C ALA A 128 -18.61 7.46 13.22
N ALA A 129 -17.28 7.50 13.30
CA ALA A 129 -16.51 8.72 13.54
C ALA A 129 -16.16 9.51 12.25
N VAL A 130 -16.17 8.85 11.09
CA VAL A 130 -15.84 9.48 9.79
C VAL A 130 -17.12 9.91 9.08
N PRO A 131 -17.19 11.15 8.52
CA PRO A 131 -18.35 11.63 7.77
C PRO A 131 -18.87 10.61 6.75
N SER A 132 -20.20 10.44 6.68
CA SER A 132 -20.85 9.36 5.94
C SER A 132 -20.51 9.30 4.45
N HIS A 133 -20.21 10.45 3.84
CA HIS A 133 -19.84 10.55 2.42
C HIS A 133 -18.37 10.17 2.13
N LEU A 134 -17.52 10.05 3.16
CA LEU A 134 -16.11 9.63 3.00
C LEU A 134 -15.96 8.12 3.24
N PRO A 135 -15.13 7.42 2.46
CA PRO A 135 -15.00 5.97 2.57
C PRO A 135 -14.24 5.53 3.84
N VAL A 136 -14.66 4.41 4.42
CA VAL A 136 -13.92 3.71 5.49
C VAL A 136 -13.66 2.31 4.99
N THR A 137 -12.40 1.94 4.84
CA THR A 137 -12.01 0.71 4.12
C THR A 137 -11.18 -0.20 4.99
N VAL A 138 -11.16 -1.49 4.67
CA VAL A 138 -10.43 -2.48 5.45
C VAL A 138 -9.54 -3.27 4.51
N LYS A 139 -8.28 -3.47 4.90
CA LYS A 139 -7.34 -4.35 4.19
C LYS A 139 -7.00 -5.57 5.03
N VAL A 140 -7.34 -6.75 4.52
CA VAL A 140 -7.18 -8.04 5.21
C VAL A 140 -6.26 -8.99 4.46
N ARG A 141 -5.93 -10.09 5.13
CA ARG A 141 -5.46 -11.36 4.55
C ARG A 141 -6.57 -12.39 4.69
N LEU A 142 -6.42 -13.57 4.08
CA LEU A 142 -7.43 -14.65 4.19
C LEU A 142 -7.58 -15.21 5.61
N GLY A 143 -6.56 -15.04 6.45
CA GLY A 143 -6.57 -15.49 7.84
C GLY A 143 -5.17 -15.48 8.45
N TRP A 144 -5.03 -16.00 9.68
CA TRP A 144 -3.76 -16.02 10.39
C TRP A 144 -2.82 -17.14 9.89
N ASP A 145 -3.15 -18.39 10.22
CA ASP A 145 -2.45 -19.61 9.83
C ASP A 145 -3.23 -20.38 8.76
N SER A 146 -4.56 -20.50 8.94
CA SER A 146 -5.49 -21.05 7.94
C SER A 146 -6.37 -19.96 7.30
N GLY A 147 -7.12 -20.35 6.28
CA GLY A 147 -8.14 -19.52 5.61
C GLY A 147 -9.57 -19.76 6.12
N ASP A 148 -9.76 -20.55 7.17
CA ASP A 148 -11.09 -21.04 7.57
C ASP A 148 -12.02 -19.90 7.99
N ARG A 149 -11.45 -18.84 8.58
CA ARG A 149 -12.19 -17.67 9.08
C ARG A 149 -12.38 -16.57 8.04
N LYS A 150 -12.01 -16.80 6.77
CA LYS A 150 -12.05 -15.78 5.71
C LYS A 150 -13.42 -15.13 5.56
N PHE A 151 -14.49 -15.91 5.72
CA PHE A 151 -15.87 -15.39 5.67
C PHE A 151 -16.25 -14.62 6.92
N GLU A 152 -15.88 -15.07 8.12
CA GLU A 152 -16.11 -14.31 9.36
C GLU A 152 -15.41 -12.95 9.32
N ILE A 153 -14.17 -12.91 8.81
CA ILE A 153 -13.39 -11.67 8.61
C ILE A 153 -14.08 -10.73 7.62
N ALA A 154 -14.54 -11.26 6.50
CA ALA A 154 -15.23 -10.49 5.46
C ALA A 154 -16.58 -9.94 5.95
N ASP A 155 -17.36 -10.80 6.62
CA ASP A 155 -18.66 -10.45 7.19
C ASP A 155 -18.51 -9.37 8.27
N ALA A 156 -17.51 -9.47 9.14
CA ALA A 156 -17.20 -8.46 10.15
C ALA A 156 -16.97 -7.07 9.56
N ALA A 157 -16.19 -6.97 8.47
CA ALA A 157 -15.94 -5.71 7.78
C ALA A 157 -17.22 -5.12 7.15
N GLN A 158 -18.03 -5.96 6.49
CA GLN A 158 -19.29 -5.51 5.88
C GLN A 158 -20.32 -5.07 6.94
N GLN A 159 -20.52 -5.88 8.00
CA GLN A 159 -21.47 -5.58 9.07
C GLN A 159 -21.08 -4.34 9.86
N ALA A 160 -19.79 -4.00 9.92
CA ALA A 160 -19.28 -2.76 10.48
C ALA A 160 -19.58 -1.51 9.63
N GLY A 161 -20.03 -1.70 8.38
CA GLY A 161 -20.31 -0.61 7.45
C GLY A 161 -19.09 -0.11 6.68
N ALA A 162 -18.05 -0.95 6.49
CA ALA A 162 -16.95 -0.60 5.61
C ALA A 162 -17.44 -0.38 4.17
N SER A 163 -16.83 0.56 3.46
CA SER A 163 -17.20 0.98 2.10
C SER A 163 -16.63 0.06 1.01
N GLU A 164 -15.48 -0.56 1.25
CA GLU A 164 -14.83 -1.54 0.36
C GLU A 164 -13.85 -2.39 1.18
N LEU A 165 -13.59 -3.62 0.71
CA LEU A 165 -12.68 -4.58 1.34
C LEU A 165 -11.54 -4.94 0.38
N VAL A 166 -10.30 -4.70 0.78
CA VAL A 166 -9.12 -5.17 0.05
C VAL A 166 -8.67 -6.51 0.64
N VAL A 167 -8.65 -7.56 -0.19
CA VAL A 167 -8.26 -8.90 0.25
C VAL A 167 -6.91 -9.26 -0.36
N HIS A 168 -5.90 -9.41 0.49
CA HIS A 168 -4.69 -10.12 0.09
C HIS A 168 -4.96 -11.63 0.14
N GLY A 169 -4.98 -12.30 -1.01
CA GLY A 169 -5.27 -13.73 -1.19
C GLY A 169 -4.24 -14.70 -0.61
N ARG A 170 -3.70 -14.42 0.57
CA ARG A 170 -2.82 -15.30 1.35
C ARG A 170 -3.14 -15.18 2.83
N THR A 171 -2.90 -16.23 3.60
CA THR A 171 -2.87 -16.14 5.08
C THR A 171 -1.62 -15.40 5.56
N LYS A 172 -1.57 -15.01 6.83
CA LYS A 172 -0.36 -14.41 7.41
C LYS A 172 0.81 -15.39 7.41
N ALA A 173 0.58 -16.67 7.72
CA ALA A 173 1.62 -17.70 7.78
C ALA A 173 2.25 -18.02 6.40
N GLN A 174 1.47 -17.86 5.32
CA GLN A 174 1.96 -18.00 3.94
C GLN A 174 2.90 -16.86 3.51
N GLY A 175 2.85 -15.71 4.19
CA GLY A 175 3.75 -14.60 3.97
C GLY A 175 3.65 -14.03 2.55
N TYR A 176 4.76 -14.11 1.81
CA TYR A 176 4.91 -13.57 0.45
C TYR A 176 5.33 -14.62 -0.58
N ARG A 177 5.17 -15.91 -0.24
CA ARG A 177 5.40 -17.05 -1.14
C ARG A 177 4.37 -17.07 -2.25
N ALA A 178 4.82 -17.20 -3.50
CA ALA A 178 3.99 -16.98 -4.69
C ALA A 178 3.02 -18.16 -4.92
N GLU A 179 3.47 -19.38 -4.66
CA GLU A 179 2.73 -20.64 -4.79
C GLU A 179 1.50 -20.75 -3.88
N HIS A 180 1.31 -19.82 -2.95
CA HIS A 180 0.18 -19.77 -2.04
C HIS A 180 -0.86 -18.70 -2.39
N ILE A 181 -0.69 -17.98 -3.50
CA ILE A 181 -1.71 -17.01 -3.90
C ILE A 181 -3.01 -17.72 -4.25
N ASP A 182 -4.10 -17.27 -3.64
CA ASP A 182 -5.43 -17.82 -3.83
C ASP A 182 -6.41 -16.71 -4.24
N TRP A 183 -6.50 -16.46 -5.55
CA TRP A 183 -7.47 -15.52 -6.11
C TRP A 183 -8.89 -16.09 -6.13
N GLN A 184 -9.05 -17.41 -6.09
CA GLN A 184 -10.37 -18.06 -6.04
C GLN A 184 -11.06 -17.75 -4.72
N ALA A 185 -10.34 -17.84 -3.59
CA ALA A 185 -10.87 -17.44 -2.28
C ALA A 185 -11.28 -15.95 -2.23
N ILE A 186 -10.60 -15.07 -2.96
CA ILE A 186 -11.02 -13.67 -3.10
C ILE A 186 -12.38 -13.60 -3.82
N GLY A 187 -12.57 -14.41 -4.87
CA GLY A 187 -13.83 -14.48 -5.61
C GLY A 187 -14.98 -15.02 -4.78
N GLU A 188 -14.73 -16.02 -3.92
CA GLU A 188 -15.73 -16.53 -2.96
C GLU A 188 -16.18 -15.42 -1.98
N ILE A 189 -15.24 -14.62 -1.47
CA ILE A 189 -15.56 -13.46 -0.62
C ILE A 189 -16.37 -12.43 -1.41
N ARG A 190 -15.94 -12.10 -2.64
CA ARG A 190 -16.65 -11.13 -3.51
C ARG A 190 -18.10 -11.54 -3.77
N GLN A 191 -18.36 -12.83 -4.02
CA GLN A 191 -19.72 -13.33 -4.26
C GLN A 191 -20.61 -13.26 -3.01
N ARG A 192 -20.00 -13.34 -1.82
CA ARG A 192 -20.72 -13.29 -0.54
C ARG A 192 -21.06 -11.86 -0.12
N LEU A 193 -20.19 -10.89 -0.40
CA LEU A 193 -20.36 -9.51 0.03
C LEU A 193 -21.18 -8.69 -0.99
N THR A 194 -21.79 -7.63 -0.47
CA THR A 194 -22.51 -6.59 -1.23
C THR A 194 -21.63 -5.35 -1.45
N ILE A 195 -20.61 -5.16 -0.61
CA ILE A 195 -19.61 -4.08 -0.77
C ILE A 195 -18.53 -4.49 -1.78
N PRO A 196 -17.89 -3.54 -2.49
CA PRO A 196 -16.80 -3.84 -3.41
C PRO A 196 -15.64 -4.59 -2.75
N VAL A 197 -15.14 -5.62 -3.45
CA VAL A 197 -13.92 -6.35 -3.08
C VAL A 197 -12.82 -6.03 -4.06
N ILE A 198 -11.63 -5.71 -3.54
CA ILE A 198 -10.43 -5.37 -4.32
C ILE A 198 -9.41 -6.50 -4.15
N ALA A 199 -9.03 -7.13 -5.25
CA ALA A 199 -8.09 -8.24 -5.24
C ALA A 199 -6.64 -7.76 -5.07
N ASN A 200 -5.86 -8.44 -4.24
CA ASN A 200 -4.46 -8.09 -3.99
C ASN A 200 -3.56 -9.33 -3.87
N GLY A 201 -2.37 -9.24 -4.48
CA GLY A 201 -1.30 -10.23 -4.38
C GLY A 201 -0.95 -10.86 -5.72
N GLU A 202 0.36 -11.00 -5.99
CA GLU A 202 0.94 -11.61 -7.20
C GLU A 202 0.49 -11.03 -8.55
N ILE A 203 0.16 -9.73 -8.58
CA ILE A 203 -0.08 -8.99 -9.82
C ILE A 203 1.22 -8.27 -10.19
N TRP A 204 1.81 -8.67 -11.32
CA TRP A 204 3.17 -8.29 -11.74
C TRP A 204 3.21 -7.65 -13.13
N ASP A 205 2.23 -7.95 -13.98
CA ASP A 205 2.14 -7.54 -15.37
C ASP A 205 0.66 -7.56 -15.83
N TRP A 206 0.41 -7.29 -17.10
CA TRP A 206 -0.93 -7.33 -17.67
C TRP A 206 -1.56 -8.73 -17.56
N GLN A 207 -0.82 -9.78 -17.91
CA GLN A 207 -1.36 -11.15 -17.95
C GLN A 207 -1.78 -11.65 -16.56
N SER A 208 -0.94 -11.47 -15.54
CA SER A 208 -1.27 -11.81 -14.15
C SER A 208 -2.45 -11.01 -13.62
N ALA A 209 -2.61 -9.74 -14.01
CA ALA A 209 -3.79 -8.96 -13.68
C ALA A 209 -5.06 -9.51 -14.35
N GLN A 210 -5.01 -9.89 -15.62
CA GLN A 210 -6.14 -10.52 -16.31
C GLN A 210 -6.55 -11.83 -15.65
N ILE A 211 -5.58 -12.70 -15.31
CA ILE A 211 -5.86 -13.96 -14.60
C ILE A 211 -6.48 -13.67 -13.23
N CYS A 212 -5.92 -12.72 -12.46
CA CYS A 212 -6.46 -12.35 -11.15
C CYS A 212 -7.92 -11.88 -11.25
N MET A 213 -8.23 -11.00 -12.20
CA MET A 213 -9.60 -10.52 -12.42
C MET A 213 -10.54 -11.62 -12.91
N ALA A 214 -10.08 -12.47 -13.82
CA ALA A 214 -10.88 -13.59 -14.32
C ALA A 214 -11.21 -14.62 -13.22
N THR A 215 -10.22 -14.98 -12.39
CA THR A 215 -10.40 -15.96 -11.31
C THR A 215 -11.23 -15.40 -10.15
N SER A 216 -10.95 -14.17 -9.70
CA SER A 216 -11.67 -13.57 -8.57
C SER A 216 -13.01 -12.94 -8.96
N GLY A 217 -13.19 -12.62 -10.24
CA GLY A 217 -14.30 -11.79 -10.73
C GLY A 217 -14.27 -10.35 -10.22
N CYS A 218 -13.16 -9.88 -9.62
CA CYS A 218 -12.99 -8.48 -9.24
C CYS A 218 -12.58 -7.64 -10.46
N ASP A 219 -13.10 -6.42 -10.58
CA ASP A 219 -12.72 -5.42 -11.59
C ASP A 219 -11.85 -4.28 -11.02
N ALA A 220 -11.55 -4.39 -9.72
CA ALA A 220 -10.63 -3.55 -8.97
C ALA A 220 -9.51 -4.38 -8.36
N VAL A 221 -8.27 -3.93 -8.54
CA VAL A 221 -7.08 -4.60 -8.01
C VAL A 221 -6.19 -3.62 -7.25
N MET A 222 -5.41 -4.14 -6.32
CA MET A 222 -4.37 -3.39 -5.62
C MET A 222 -3.00 -4.01 -5.91
N ILE A 223 -2.03 -3.18 -6.33
CA ILE A 223 -0.67 -3.59 -6.65
C ILE A 223 0.34 -2.99 -5.67
N GLY A 224 1.29 -3.82 -5.21
CA GLY A 224 2.31 -3.44 -4.23
C GLY A 224 3.70 -3.60 -4.81
N ARG A 225 4.37 -4.72 -4.51
CA ARG A 225 5.76 -5.00 -4.95
C ARG A 225 5.93 -4.84 -6.47
N GLY A 226 4.95 -5.25 -7.27
CA GLY A 226 4.96 -5.08 -8.73
C GLY A 226 5.13 -3.64 -9.17
N ALA A 227 4.58 -2.66 -8.45
CA ALA A 227 4.69 -1.24 -8.79
C ALA A 227 6.12 -0.69 -8.65
N LEU A 228 6.98 -1.36 -7.87
CA LEU A 228 8.40 -1.02 -7.76
C LEU A 228 9.25 -1.80 -8.77
N ASN A 229 8.82 -3.01 -9.11
CA ASN A 229 9.41 -3.85 -10.15
C ASN A 229 9.25 -3.21 -11.54
N ILE A 230 8.03 -2.75 -11.86
CA ILE A 230 7.67 -2.09 -13.11
C ILE A 230 7.07 -0.73 -12.75
N PRO A 231 7.81 0.39 -12.88
CA PRO A 231 7.35 1.69 -12.37
C PRO A 231 6.04 2.19 -12.99
N ASN A 232 5.73 1.86 -14.25
CA ASN A 232 4.46 2.21 -14.91
C ASN A 232 3.39 1.10 -14.80
N LEU A 233 3.44 0.22 -13.80
CA LEU A 233 2.61 -1.01 -13.76
C LEU A 233 1.11 -0.73 -13.85
N SER A 234 0.59 0.40 -13.36
CA SER A 234 -0.85 0.68 -13.52
C SER A 234 -1.26 0.80 -14.99
N ARG A 235 -0.40 1.38 -15.83
CA ARG A 235 -0.65 1.57 -17.27
C ARG A 235 -0.47 0.26 -18.03
N VAL A 236 0.54 -0.53 -17.67
CA VAL A 236 0.70 -1.91 -18.16
C VAL A 236 -0.57 -2.71 -17.87
N VAL A 237 -1.07 -2.65 -16.64
CA VAL A 237 -2.26 -3.40 -16.21
C VAL A 237 -3.54 -2.89 -16.87
N LYS A 238 -3.76 -1.57 -16.96
CA LYS A 238 -4.99 -0.98 -17.50
C LYS A 238 -5.05 -1.04 -19.03
N TYR A 239 -3.92 -0.86 -19.70
CA TYR A 239 -3.87 -0.56 -21.14
C TYR A 239 -3.00 -1.52 -21.93
N ASN A 240 -2.39 -2.52 -21.28
CA ASN A 240 -1.41 -3.43 -21.88
C ASN A 240 -0.22 -2.70 -22.53
N GLU A 241 0.14 -1.54 -21.96
CA GLU A 241 1.34 -0.83 -22.40
C GLU A 241 2.60 -1.64 -22.08
N PRO A 242 3.70 -1.45 -22.85
CA PRO A 242 4.99 -2.00 -22.48
C PRO A 242 5.43 -1.51 -21.10
N ARG A 243 6.22 -2.33 -20.40
CA ARG A 243 6.91 -1.88 -19.18
C ARG A 243 7.79 -0.67 -19.50
N MET A 244 7.91 0.24 -18.55
CA MET A 244 8.72 1.45 -18.67
C MET A 244 10.13 1.12 -19.17
N PRO A 245 10.62 1.73 -20.27
CA PRO A 245 11.97 1.52 -20.74
C PRO A 245 13.02 1.90 -19.69
N TRP A 246 14.15 1.19 -19.66
CA TRP A 246 15.19 1.44 -18.66
C TRP A 246 15.67 2.90 -18.57
N PRO A 247 15.88 3.64 -19.69
CA PRO A 247 16.26 5.05 -19.61
C PRO A 247 15.26 5.92 -18.83
N GLU A 248 13.95 5.64 -18.94
CA GLU A 248 12.91 6.35 -18.20
C GLU A 248 12.89 5.94 -16.71
N VAL A 249 13.17 4.67 -16.40
CA VAL A 249 13.38 4.21 -15.01
C VAL A 249 14.55 4.97 -14.38
N VAL A 250 15.66 5.13 -15.11
CA VAL A 250 16.82 5.90 -14.66
C VAL A 250 16.45 7.37 -14.46
N ALA A 251 15.69 7.98 -15.37
CA ALA A 251 15.22 9.35 -15.21
C ALA A 251 14.38 9.52 -13.93
N LEU A 252 13.54 8.55 -13.59
CA LEU A 252 12.77 8.54 -12.35
C LEU A 252 13.66 8.44 -11.10
N LEU A 253 14.69 7.60 -11.13
CA LEU A 253 15.70 7.52 -10.07
C LEU A 253 16.50 8.82 -9.93
N GLN A 254 16.85 9.46 -11.05
CA GLN A 254 17.50 10.77 -11.05
C GLN A 254 16.62 11.84 -10.41
N LYS A 255 15.33 11.88 -10.77
CA LYS A 255 14.35 12.77 -10.12
C LYS A 255 14.28 12.48 -8.62
N TYR A 256 14.23 11.21 -8.22
CA TYR A 256 14.18 10.81 -6.82
C TYR A 256 15.36 11.35 -6.01
N THR A 257 16.59 11.28 -6.53
CA THR A 257 17.78 11.79 -5.82
C THR A 257 17.78 13.31 -5.57
N ARG A 258 16.89 14.05 -6.23
CA ARG A 258 16.73 15.51 -6.08
C ARG A 258 15.60 15.88 -5.12
N LEU A 259 14.74 14.93 -4.72
CA LEU A 259 13.65 15.20 -3.80
C LEU A 259 14.16 15.22 -2.36
N GLU A 260 13.76 16.22 -1.59
CA GLU A 260 14.15 16.32 -0.19
C GLU A 260 13.21 15.51 0.70
N LYS A 261 13.79 14.66 1.56
CA LYS A 261 13.03 13.95 2.57
C LYS A 261 12.98 14.77 3.86
N GLN A 262 11.79 15.24 4.24
CA GLN A 262 11.60 15.90 5.52
C GLN A 262 11.99 14.98 6.68
N GLY A 263 12.89 15.46 7.55
CA GLY A 263 13.40 14.71 8.70
C GLY A 263 14.40 13.62 8.34
N ASP A 264 15.04 13.70 7.16
CA ASP A 264 16.17 12.82 6.82
C ASP A 264 17.33 12.99 7.81
N THR A 265 17.82 11.87 8.35
CA THR A 265 19.00 11.81 9.21
C THR A 265 20.29 11.61 8.41
N GLY A 266 20.23 11.70 7.09
CA GLY A 266 21.36 11.76 6.15
C GLY A 266 21.51 10.55 5.23
N LEU A 267 20.77 9.46 5.47
CA LEU A 267 20.93 8.17 4.78
C LEU A 267 19.69 7.72 4.00
N TYR A 268 18.66 8.56 3.89
CA TYR A 268 17.43 8.20 3.20
C TYR A 268 17.68 7.72 1.77
N HIS A 269 18.37 8.50 0.95
CA HIS A 269 18.60 8.13 -0.45
C HIS A 269 19.52 6.91 -0.60
N VAL A 270 20.50 6.74 0.29
CA VAL A 270 21.32 5.51 0.34
C VAL A 270 20.43 4.28 0.54
N ALA A 271 19.52 4.34 1.50
CA ALA A 271 18.63 3.22 1.79
C ALA A 271 17.62 2.99 0.66
N ARG A 272 16.94 4.05 0.21
CA ARG A 272 15.80 3.93 -0.70
C ARG A 272 16.18 3.65 -2.14
N ILE A 273 17.27 4.22 -2.67
CA ILE A 273 17.73 3.90 -4.02
C ILE A 273 18.17 2.44 -4.11
N LYS A 274 18.97 1.98 -3.15
CA LYS A 274 19.40 0.56 -3.09
C LYS A 274 18.21 -0.38 -2.92
N GLN A 275 17.26 -0.01 -2.07
CA GLN A 275 16.04 -0.80 -1.87
C GLN A 275 15.23 -0.90 -3.17
N TRP A 276 14.98 0.20 -3.88
CA TRP A 276 14.22 0.20 -5.13
C TRP A 276 14.94 -0.58 -6.23
N LEU A 277 16.26 -0.41 -6.38
CA LEU A 277 17.04 -1.24 -7.30
C LEU A 277 16.97 -2.74 -6.95
N GLY A 278 16.82 -3.08 -5.67
CA GLY A 278 16.55 -4.44 -5.22
C GLY A 278 15.23 -5.03 -5.73
N TYR A 279 14.23 -4.19 -6.02
CA TYR A 279 12.99 -4.56 -6.72
C TYR A 279 13.20 -4.58 -8.24
N LEU A 280 13.76 -3.51 -8.81
CA LEU A 280 13.94 -3.35 -10.26
C LEU A 280 14.77 -4.46 -10.89
N ARG A 281 15.79 -4.98 -10.20
CA ARG A 281 16.66 -6.06 -10.71
C ARG A 281 15.94 -7.40 -10.97
N LYS A 282 14.67 -7.51 -10.58
CA LYS A 282 13.82 -8.66 -10.93
C LYS A 282 13.28 -8.57 -12.35
N GLU A 283 13.21 -7.36 -12.91
CA GLU A 283 12.66 -7.09 -14.23
C GLU A 283 13.71 -6.54 -15.21
N TYR A 284 14.64 -5.72 -14.72
CA TYR A 284 15.64 -5.02 -15.53
C TYR A 284 17.03 -5.59 -15.26
N ILE A 285 17.71 -6.06 -16.30
CA ILE A 285 19.08 -6.60 -16.18
C ILE A 285 20.06 -5.49 -15.83
N GLU A 286 19.86 -4.31 -16.39
CA GLU A 286 20.64 -3.09 -16.20
C GLU A 286 20.59 -2.61 -14.73
N ALA A 287 19.48 -2.85 -14.03
CA ALA A 287 19.36 -2.56 -12.61
C ALA A 287 20.31 -3.42 -11.76
N THR A 288 20.67 -4.63 -12.21
CA THR A 288 21.65 -5.47 -11.52
C THR A 288 23.04 -4.84 -11.57
N GLU A 289 23.46 -4.37 -12.76
CA GLU A 289 24.75 -3.70 -12.96
C GLU A 289 24.81 -2.39 -12.16
N LEU A 290 23.75 -1.57 -12.26
CA LEU A 290 23.67 -0.32 -11.51
C LEU A 290 23.72 -0.57 -10.00
N PHE A 291 22.96 -1.55 -9.48
CA PHE A 291 22.99 -1.91 -8.07
C PHE A 291 24.39 -2.32 -7.60
N GLN A 292 25.11 -3.13 -8.39
CA GLN A 292 26.48 -3.54 -8.06
C GLN A 292 27.42 -2.33 -7.99
N SER A 293 27.33 -1.40 -8.95
CA SER A 293 28.19 -0.22 -9.01
C SER A 293 28.05 0.72 -7.80
N ILE A 294 26.84 0.82 -7.21
CA ILE A 294 26.57 1.73 -6.10
C ILE A 294 26.47 1.04 -4.73
N ARG A 295 26.58 -0.30 -4.68
CA ARG A 295 26.33 -1.08 -3.46
C ARG A 295 27.21 -0.65 -2.28
N ALA A 296 28.46 -0.28 -2.56
CA ALA A 296 29.44 0.13 -1.54
C ALA A 296 29.29 1.59 -1.07
N LEU A 297 28.60 2.45 -1.83
CA LEU A 297 28.46 3.88 -1.50
C LEU A 297 27.62 4.06 -0.24
N ASN A 298 28.11 4.82 0.73
CA ASN A 298 27.47 4.94 2.05
C ASN A 298 26.99 6.36 2.39
N ARG A 299 27.13 7.31 1.45
CA ARG A 299 26.66 8.68 1.58
C ARG A 299 25.62 9.02 0.52
N SER A 300 24.59 9.78 0.92
CA SER A 300 23.52 10.20 0.01
C SER A 300 24.05 11.02 -1.18
N SER A 301 25.08 11.85 -0.96
CA SER A 301 25.71 12.65 -2.02
C SER A 301 26.46 11.81 -3.06
N GLU A 302 27.09 10.70 -2.65
CA GLU A 302 27.77 9.78 -3.56
C GLU A 302 26.76 9.01 -4.42
N ILE A 303 25.69 8.52 -3.80
CA ILE A 303 24.57 7.87 -4.50
C ILE A 303 23.95 8.84 -5.50
N ALA A 304 23.62 10.07 -5.09
CA ALA A 304 23.05 11.07 -5.97
C ALA A 304 23.94 11.36 -7.18
N ARG A 305 25.25 11.57 -6.95
CA ARG A 305 26.22 11.80 -8.03
C ARG A 305 26.30 10.61 -8.99
N ALA A 306 26.34 9.38 -8.46
CA ALA A 306 26.43 8.18 -9.28
C ALA A 306 25.19 8.00 -10.18
N ILE A 307 23.98 8.19 -9.63
CA ILE A 307 22.72 8.09 -10.39
C ILE A 307 22.59 9.22 -11.42
N GLN A 308 23.00 10.44 -11.06
CA GLN A 308 22.93 11.61 -11.95
C GLN A 308 23.96 11.58 -13.09
N ALA A 309 25.05 10.83 -12.94
CA ALA A 309 26.07 10.70 -13.98
C ALA A 309 25.66 9.76 -15.14
N ILE A 310 24.59 8.98 -14.96
CA ILE A 310 24.08 8.08 -16.00
C ILE A 310 23.47 8.90 -17.13
N LYS A 311 24.00 8.73 -18.34
CA LYS A 311 23.43 9.33 -19.55
C LYS A 311 22.25 8.49 -20.03
N ILE A 312 21.12 9.14 -20.26
CA ILE A 312 19.87 8.55 -20.77
C ILE A 312 19.63 8.98 -22.21
#